data_AF-A0A6M2CIW5-F1
#
_entry.id   AF-A0A6M2CIW5-F1
#
_cell.length_a   1.000
_cell.length_b   1.000
_cell.length_c   1.000
_cell.angle_alpha   90.00
_cell.angle_beta   90.00
_cell.angle_gamma   90.00
#
_symmetry.space_group_name_H-M   'P 1'
#
loop_
_entity.id
_entity.type
_entity.pdbx_description
1 polymer ?
#
loop_
_entity_poly.entity_id
_entity_poly.type
_entity_poly.pdbx_seq_one_letter_code
_entity_poly.pdbx_strand_id
1 'polypeptide(L)'
;MRAFAVHYTNPRYQGFMRHLGIAIMKYTRNPIKPNIEDAIMSLQTMIFSDYEEAGDKIKQVANSGIPLLIAFSENDRAINPEVIFNMVDLIGTRNQDLWLYDADGKLVRKGSTSGSRKVMLFKKGGHYLFRRHPEVVNSAVMELLQTALASSK
;
A
#
# COMPACT_ATOMS: atom_id res chain seq x y z
N MET A 1 -24.39 -0.06 2.63
CA MET A 1 -23.22 -0.33 3.50
C MET A 1 -22.81 0.85 4.39
N ARG A 2 -22.84 2.11 3.92
CA ARG A 2 -22.50 3.29 4.76
C ARG A 2 -23.33 3.44 6.06
N ALA A 3 -24.63 3.12 6.04
CA ALA A 3 -25.47 3.17 7.24
C ALA A 3 -25.02 2.19 8.36
N PHE A 4 -24.48 1.03 7.98
CA PHE A 4 -23.93 0.04 8.91
C PHE A 4 -22.65 0.55 9.58
N ALA A 5 -21.84 1.29 8.82
CA ALA A 5 -20.57 1.83 9.28
C ALA A 5 -20.73 3.05 10.21
N VAL A 6 -21.77 3.87 10.01
CA VAL A 6 -22.16 4.94 10.94
C VAL A 6 -22.65 4.38 12.29
N HIS A 7 -23.28 3.20 12.30
CA HIS A 7 -23.66 2.54 13.55
C HIS A 7 -22.45 1.93 14.27
N TYR A 8 -21.38 1.59 13.55
CA TYR A 8 -20.16 0.98 14.09
C TYR A 8 -19.12 1.97 14.64
N THR A 9 -19.28 3.27 14.45
CA THR A 9 -18.49 4.29 15.19
C THR A 9 -19.05 4.53 16.60
N ASN A 10 -20.23 3.99 16.91
CA ASN A 10 -20.83 4.03 18.24
C ASN A 10 -20.17 2.98 19.16
N PRO A 11 -19.54 3.39 20.28
CA PRO A 11 -18.84 2.48 21.20
C PRO A 11 -19.72 1.33 21.73
N ARG A 12 -21.01 1.58 21.90
CA ARG A 12 -21.97 0.56 22.39
C ARG A 12 -22.22 -0.53 21.35
N TYR A 13 -22.28 -0.16 20.07
CA TYR A 13 -22.52 -1.09 18.98
C TYR A 13 -21.27 -1.92 18.65
N GLN A 14 -20.07 -1.32 18.78
CA GLN A 14 -18.80 -2.04 18.71
C GLN A 14 -18.70 -3.13 19.79
N GLY A 15 -19.10 -2.82 21.02
CA GLY A 15 -19.14 -3.78 22.12
C GLY A 15 -20.03 -4.99 21.83
N PHE A 16 -21.25 -4.75 21.33
CA PHE A 16 -22.18 -5.80 20.93
C PHE A 16 -21.62 -6.68 19.80
N MET A 17 -21.09 -6.05 18.76
CA MET A 17 -20.56 -6.74 17.59
C MET A 17 -19.28 -7.53 17.87
N ARG A 18 -18.46 -7.05 18.82
CA ARG A 18 -17.31 -7.81 19.33
C ARG A 18 -17.76 -9.10 20.01
N HIS A 19 -18.79 -9.05 20.85
CA HIS A 19 -19.32 -10.25 21.52
C HIS A 19 -19.95 -11.23 20.53
N LEU A 20 -20.71 -10.71 19.55
CA LEU A 20 -21.31 -11.52 18.49
C LEU A 20 -20.22 -12.17 17.60
N GLY A 21 -19.19 -11.41 17.24
CA GLY A 21 -18.03 -11.91 16.50
C GLY A 21 -17.30 -13.03 17.26
N ILE A 22 -17.04 -12.85 18.56
CA ILE A 22 -16.42 -13.91 19.41
C ILE A 22 -17.29 -15.18 19.43
N ALA A 23 -18.62 -15.03 19.54
CA ALA A 23 -19.53 -16.16 19.58
C ALA A 23 -19.56 -16.94 18.25
N ILE A 24 -19.61 -16.23 17.12
CA ILE A 24 -19.56 -16.83 15.78
C ILE A 24 -18.20 -17.53 15.56
N MET A 25 -17.10 -16.91 15.98
CA MET A 25 -15.76 -17.51 15.88
C MET A 25 -15.62 -18.80 16.71
N LYS A 26 -16.16 -18.82 17.94
CA LYS A 26 -16.22 -20.03 18.77
C LYS A 26 -17.05 -21.13 18.12
N TYR A 27 -18.16 -20.77 17.48
CA TYR A 27 -19.06 -21.72 16.83
C TYR A 27 -18.48 -22.31 15.53
N THR A 28 -17.81 -21.48 14.73
CA THR A 28 -17.28 -21.88 13.41
C THR A 28 -15.91 -22.56 13.46
N ARG A 29 -15.27 -22.67 14.64
CA ARG A 29 -13.96 -23.31 14.88
C ARG A 29 -12.82 -22.82 13.97
N ASN A 30 -12.97 -21.66 13.33
CA ASN A 30 -11.94 -21.07 12.48
C ASN A 30 -11.08 -20.11 13.31
N PRO A 31 -9.76 -20.36 13.45
CA PRO A 31 -8.86 -19.50 14.22
C PRO A 31 -8.45 -18.32 13.34
N ILE A 32 -9.36 -17.37 13.11
CA ILE A 32 -8.92 -16.04 12.67
C ILE A 32 -8.26 -15.41 13.90
N LYS A 33 -7.07 -14.82 13.72
CA LYS A 33 -6.24 -14.23 14.78
C LYS A 33 -7.11 -13.48 15.81
N PRO A 34 -6.79 -13.57 17.12
CA PRO A 34 -7.65 -13.08 18.22
C PRO A 34 -7.90 -11.56 18.23
N ASN A 35 -7.31 -10.82 17.29
CA ASN A 35 -7.41 -9.38 17.21
C ASN A 35 -8.60 -8.99 16.32
N ILE A 36 -9.79 -9.04 16.90
CA ILE A 36 -11.04 -8.57 16.25
C ILE A 36 -10.91 -7.12 15.77
N GLU A 37 -10.08 -6.33 16.43
CA GLU A 37 -9.76 -4.96 16.03
C GLU A 37 -9.15 -4.89 14.62
N ASP A 38 -8.27 -5.82 14.25
CA ASP A 38 -7.68 -5.88 12.90
C ASP A 38 -8.74 -6.26 11.86
N ALA A 39 -9.67 -7.15 12.21
CA ALA A 39 -10.79 -7.53 11.35
C ALA A 39 -11.79 -6.38 11.16
N ILE A 40 -12.08 -5.64 12.24
CA ILE A 40 -12.94 -4.45 12.21
C ILE A 40 -12.29 -3.35 11.38
N MET A 41 -11.00 -3.08 11.59
CA MET A 41 -10.25 -2.09 10.83
C MET A 41 -10.24 -2.45 9.34
N SER A 42 -9.97 -3.72 9.00
CA SER A 42 -10.01 -4.19 7.61
C SER A 42 -11.39 -4.01 6.98
N LEU A 43 -12.47 -4.31 7.72
CA LEU A 43 -13.84 -4.13 7.25
C LEU A 43 -14.18 -2.64 7.05
N GLN A 44 -13.79 -1.78 7.99
CA GLN A 44 -13.96 -0.34 7.88
C GLN A 44 -13.20 0.20 6.67
N THR A 45 -11.95 -0.22 6.48
CA THR A 45 -11.16 0.12 5.29
C THR A 45 -11.91 -0.32 4.03
N MET A 46 -12.39 -1.55 3.93
CA MET A 46 -13.16 -2.00 2.76
C MET A 46 -14.43 -1.18 2.50
N ILE A 47 -15.15 -0.77 3.55
CA ILE A 47 -16.42 -0.03 3.42
C ILE A 47 -16.17 1.45 3.06
N PHE A 48 -15.06 2.04 3.53
CA PHE A 48 -14.80 3.47 3.41
C PHE A 48 -13.67 3.83 2.44
N SER A 49 -12.91 2.86 1.91
CA SER A 49 -11.80 3.15 1.00
C SER A 49 -12.25 3.57 -0.40
N ASP A 50 -13.57 3.64 -0.67
CA ASP A 50 -14.16 3.87 -1.99
C ASP A 50 -13.36 3.13 -3.07
N TYR A 51 -13.09 1.84 -2.84
CA TYR A 51 -12.13 1.04 -3.62
C TYR A 51 -12.47 1.01 -5.11
N GLU A 52 -13.77 1.07 -5.43
CA GLU A 52 -14.27 1.16 -6.80
C GLU A 52 -13.73 2.41 -7.55
N GLU A 53 -13.48 3.51 -6.84
CA GLU A 53 -12.94 4.75 -7.41
C GLU A 53 -11.40 4.83 -7.36
N ALA A 54 -10.75 3.90 -6.64
CA ALA A 54 -9.31 3.97 -6.40
C ALA A 54 -8.51 3.90 -7.72
N GLY A 55 -8.95 3.09 -8.68
CA GLY A 55 -8.30 2.95 -9.97
C GLY A 55 -8.27 4.27 -10.76
N ASP A 56 -9.38 5.00 -10.79
CA ASP A 56 -9.48 6.27 -11.51
C ASP A 56 -8.65 7.36 -10.82
N LYS A 57 -8.66 7.41 -9.49
CA LYS A 57 -7.82 8.32 -8.71
C LYS A 57 -6.32 8.07 -8.96
N ILE A 58 -5.90 6.80 -9.00
CA ILE A 58 -4.51 6.43 -9.32
C ILE A 58 -4.12 6.90 -10.72
N LYS A 59 -4.98 6.69 -11.73
CA LYS A 59 -4.75 7.14 -13.10
C LYS A 59 -4.66 8.67 -13.18
N GLN A 60 -5.52 9.40 -12.47
CA GLN A 60 -5.47 10.86 -12.41
C GLN A 60 -4.13 11.35 -11.85
N VAL A 61 -3.68 10.75 -10.74
CA VAL A 61 -2.37 11.06 -10.16
C VAL A 61 -1.24 10.76 -11.14
N ALA A 62 -1.28 9.62 -11.83
CA ALA A 62 -0.28 9.28 -12.84
C ALA A 62 -0.25 10.31 -13.99
N ASN A 63 -1.42 10.78 -14.44
CA ASN A 63 -1.55 11.72 -15.55
C ASN A 63 -1.31 13.19 -15.17
N SER A 64 -1.25 13.51 -13.87
CA SER A 64 -1.05 14.88 -13.39
C SER A 64 0.34 15.47 -13.70
N GLY A 65 1.30 14.63 -14.09
CA GLY A 65 2.71 15.03 -14.26
C GLY A 65 3.48 15.20 -12.94
N ILE A 66 2.81 15.07 -11.79
CA ILE A 66 3.45 15.13 -10.47
C ILE A 66 4.49 14.01 -10.35
N PRO A 67 5.72 14.31 -9.88
CA PRO A 67 6.71 13.30 -9.63
C PRO A 67 6.21 12.25 -8.62
N LEU A 68 6.37 10.98 -8.95
CA LEU A 68 5.86 9.84 -8.19
C LEU A 68 6.99 8.89 -7.81
N LEU A 69 7.07 8.57 -6.53
CA LEU A 69 7.93 7.52 -6.00
C LEU A 69 7.06 6.44 -5.36
N ILE A 70 7.20 5.20 -5.81
CA ILE A 70 6.57 4.03 -5.20
C ILE A 70 7.67 3.05 -4.81
N ALA A 71 7.70 2.62 -3.56
CA ALA A 71 8.64 1.63 -3.07
C ALA A 71 7.87 0.51 -2.35
N PHE A 72 8.10 -0.73 -2.73
CA PHE A 72 7.43 -1.90 -2.15
C PHE A 72 8.30 -3.15 -2.19
N SER A 73 7.89 -4.17 -1.45
CA SER A 73 8.66 -5.39 -1.27
C SER A 73 7.83 -6.63 -1.57
N GLU A 74 8.43 -7.61 -2.25
CA GLU A 74 7.76 -8.89 -2.57
C GLU A 74 7.38 -9.68 -1.31
N ASN A 75 8.10 -9.47 -0.22
CA ASN A 75 7.85 -10.15 1.06
C ASN A 75 7.04 -9.32 2.07
N ASP A 76 6.36 -8.26 1.63
CA ASP A 76 5.42 -7.55 2.51
C ASP A 76 4.27 -8.49 2.90
N ARG A 77 4.02 -8.60 4.21
CA ARG A 77 2.94 -9.43 4.77
C ARG A 77 1.69 -8.63 5.09
N ALA A 78 1.78 -7.30 5.09
CA ALA A 78 0.67 -6.41 5.36
C ALA A 78 -0.14 -6.13 4.10
N ILE A 79 0.53 -5.98 2.95
CA ILE A 79 -0.11 -5.73 1.66
C ILE A 79 0.35 -6.81 0.68
N ASN A 80 -0.60 -7.49 0.02
CA ASN A 80 -0.29 -8.45 -1.02
C ASN A 80 0.44 -7.73 -2.17
N PRO A 81 1.64 -8.16 -2.58
CA PRO A 81 2.38 -7.58 -3.69
C PRO A 81 1.57 -7.46 -4.99
N GLU A 82 0.67 -8.40 -5.27
CA GLU A 82 -0.19 -8.36 -6.47
C GLU A 82 -1.06 -7.10 -6.53
N VAL A 83 -1.56 -6.64 -5.38
CA VAL A 83 -2.34 -5.39 -5.29
C VAL A 83 -1.47 -4.20 -5.70
N ILE A 84 -0.22 -4.17 -5.25
CA ILE A 84 0.72 -3.10 -5.61
C ILE A 84 1.10 -3.20 -7.09
N PHE A 85 1.32 -4.40 -7.63
CA PHE A 85 1.56 -4.57 -9.06
C PHE A 85 0.41 -4.04 -9.92
N ASN A 86 -0.85 -4.30 -9.53
CA ASN A 86 -2.01 -3.73 -10.22
C ASN A 86 -1.99 -2.19 -10.17
N MET A 87 -1.61 -1.58 -9.04
CA MET A 87 -1.44 -0.12 -8.94
C MET A 87 -0.31 0.39 -9.82
N VAL A 88 0.80 -0.34 -9.90
CA VAL A 88 1.98 -0.03 -10.73
C VAL A 88 1.62 -0.09 -12.22
N ASP A 89 0.79 -1.04 -12.64
CA ASP A 89 0.28 -1.11 -13.99
C ASP A 89 -0.67 0.07 -14.30
N LEU A 90 -1.51 0.47 -13.34
CA LEU A 90 -2.42 1.62 -13.49
C LEU A 90 -1.69 2.95 -13.63
N ILE A 91 -0.50 3.11 -13.01
CA ILE A 91 0.37 4.27 -13.25
C ILE A 91 1.20 4.16 -14.53
N GLY A 92 0.98 3.11 -15.33
CA GLY A 92 1.64 2.89 -16.62
C GLY A 92 3.12 2.52 -16.52
N THR A 93 3.56 1.91 -15.41
CA THR A 93 4.93 1.42 -15.26
C THR A 93 4.98 -0.08 -15.50
N ARG A 94 5.76 -0.54 -16.49
CA ARG A 94 5.91 -1.96 -16.77
C ARG A 94 6.92 -2.61 -15.83
N ASN A 95 6.83 -3.92 -15.63
CA ASN A 95 7.78 -4.66 -14.78
C ASN A 95 9.25 -4.40 -15.18
N GLN A 96 9.57 -4.41 -16.47
CA GLN A 96 10.91 -4.14 -16.98
C GLN A 96 11.44 -2.73 -16.62
N ASP A 97 10.55 -1.78 -16.35
CA ASP A 97 10.88 -0.40 -16.00
C ASP A 97 11.09 -0.22 -14.48
N LEU A 98 10.92 -1.28 -13.68
CA LEU A 98 11.11 -1.27 -12.24
C LEU A 98 12.58 -1.36 -11.84
N TRP A 99 12.95 -0.56 -10.84
CA TRP A 99 14.24 -0.65 -10.17
C TRP A 99 14.21 -1.82 -9.18
N LEU A 100 14.98 -2.87 -9.46
CA LEU A 100 15.01 -4.07 -8.63
C LEU A 100 16.17 -4.03 -7.65
N TYR A 101 15.87 -4.26 -6.38
CA TYR A 101 16.83 -4.37 -5.30
C TYR A 101 16.79 -5.76 -4.67
N ASP A 102 17.95 -6.32 -4.34
CA ASP A 102 18.06 -7.61 -3.67
C ASP A 102 17.68 -7.53 -2.18
N ALA A 103 18.00 -8.60 -1.44
CA ALA A 103 17.70 -8.70 -0.02
C ALA A 103 18.50 -7.73 0.87
N ASP A 104 19.67 -7.31 0.38
CA ASP A 104 20.62 -6.42 1.06
C ASP A 104 20.46 -4.97 0.59
N GLY A 105 19.46 -4.69 -0.27
CA GLY A 105 19.21 -3.35 -0.80
C GLY A 105 20.17 -2.95 -1.92
N LYS A 106 20.90 -3.90 -2.51
CA LYS A 106 21.76 -3.60 -3.66
C LYS A 106 20.94 -3.61 -4.94
N LEU A 107 21.23 -2.66 -5.83
CA LEU A 107 20.56 -2.55 -7.13
C LEU A 107 20.98 -3.73 -8.02
N VAL A 108 20.00 -4.57 -8.37
CA VAL A 108 20.17 -5.73 -9.27
C VAL A 108 19.80 -5.35 -10.71
N ARG A 109 18.76 -4.54 -10.87
CA ARG A 109 18.30 -4.08 -12.19
C ARG A 109 17.92 -2.62 -12.13
N LYS A 110 18.52 -1.83 -13.02
CA LYS A 110 18.12 -0.44 -13.22
C LYS A 110 16.78 -0.41 -13.96
N GLY A 111 15.83 0.35 -13.41
CA GLY A 111 14.56 0.59 -14.08
C GLY A 111 14.64 1.73 -15.10
N SER A 112 13.48 2.19 -15.56
CA SER A 112 13.40 3.35 -16.46
C SER A 112 13.89 4.61 -15.73
N THR A 113 14.63 5.44 -16.46
CA THR A 113 15.00 6.81 -16.08
C THR A 113 14.19 7.85 -16.86
N SER A 114 13.25 7.40 -17.68
CA SER A 114 12.40 8.27 -18.50
C SER A 114 11.10 8.58 -17.77
N GLY A 115 10.79 9.86 -17.60
CA GLY A 115 9.59 10.36 -16.94
C GLY A 115 9.79 10.75 -15.48
N SER A 116 8.72 11.24 -14.84
CA SER A 116 8.72 11.72 -13.46
C SER A 116 8.40 10.63 -12.43
N ARG A 117 8.40 9.36 -12.84
CA ARG A 117 7.95 8.22 -12.02
C ARG A 117 9.12 7.29 -11.73
N LYS A 118 9.30 6.94 -10.46
CA LYS A 118 10.30 5.97 -10.01
C LYS A 118 9.59 4.90 -9.19
N VAL A 119 9.69 3.65 -9.63
CA VAL A 119 9.11 2.50 -8.93
C VAL A 119 10.22 1.53 -8.54
N MET A 120 10.28 1.22 -7.25
CA MET A 120 11.33 0.44 -6.61
C MET A 120 10.74 -0.83 -6.01
N LEU A 121 11.27 -1.97 -6.42
CA LEU A 121 10.87 -3.29 -5.95
C LEU A 121 12.03 -3.94 -5.21
N PHE A 122 11.79 -4.29 -3.95
CA PHE A 122 12.76 -4.98 -3.09
C PHE A 122 12.43 -6.47 -2.97
N LYS A 123 13.45 -7.33 -3.06
CA LYS A 123 13.30 -8.77 -2.77
C LYS A 123 13.02 -9.03 -1.28
N LYS A 124 13.67 -8.27 -0.38
CA LYS A 124 13.36 -8.28 1.06
C LYS A 124 13.39 -6.89 1.67
N GLY A 125 12.23 -6.42 2.07
CA GLY A 125 11.98 -5.12 2.70
C GLY A 125 11.00 -5.18 3.87
N GLY A 126 10.04 -6.12 3.79
CA GLY A 126 8.86 -6.11 4.65
C GLY A 126 8.01 -4.84 4.42
N HIS A 127 7.10 -4.58 5.36
CA HIS A 127 6.22 -3.41 5.28
C HIS A 127 6.97 -2.08 5.53
N TYR A 128 7.95 -2.09 6.43
CA TYR A 128 8.70 -0.89 6.82
C TYR A 128 10.01 -0.76 6.04
N LEU A 129 9.90 -0.57 4.72
CA LEU A 129 11.06 -0.43 3.81
C LEU A 129 12.05 0.67 4.24
N PHE A 130 11.54 1.82 4.66
CA PHE A 130 12.35 2.94 5.17
C PHE A 130 13.24 2.56 6.36
N ARG A 131 12.81 1.61 7.20
CA ARG A 131 13.60 1.15 8.34
C ARG A 131 14.66 0.14 7.91
N ARG A 132 14.37 -0.67 6.90
CA ARG A 132 15.24 -1.77 6.47
C ARG A 132 16.31 -1.33 5.48
N HIS A 133 15.97 -0.45 4.55
CA HIS A 133 16.86 0.08 3.52
C HIS A 133 16.86 1.61 3.54
N PRO A 134 17.19 2.25 4.68
CA PRO A 134 17.05 3.69 4.84
C PRO A 134 17.87 4.48 3.82
N GLU A 135 19.10 4.06 3.55
CA GLU A 135 20.00 4.77 2.62
C GLU A 135 19.40 4.81 1.21
N VAL A 136 18.97 3.66 0.70
CA VAL A 136 18.40 3.52 -0.65
C VAL A 136 17.11 4.35 -0.79
N VAL A 137 16.21 4.25 0.19
CA VAL A 137 14.92 4.92 0.12
C VAL A 137 15.09 6.43 0.32
N ASN A 138 15.91 6.87 1.27
CA ASN A 138 16.15 8.30 1.52
C ASN A 138 16.81 8.96 0.30
N SER A 139 17.78 8.31 -0.34
CA SER A 139 18.38 8.82 -1.58
C SER A 139 17.33 9.00 -2.68
N ALA A 140 16.41 8.03 -2.85
CA ALA A 140 15.35 8.13 -3.84
C ALA A 140 14.34 9.26 -3.52
N VAL A 141 14.01 9.48 -2.24
CA VAL A 141 13.18 10.61 -1.82
C VAL A 141 13.86 11.93 -2.13
N MET A 142 15.15 12.07 -1.82
CA MET A 142 15.90 13.31 -2.10
C MET A 142 15.96 13.61 -3.60
N GLU A 143 16.19 12.60 -4.43
CA GLU A 143 16.17 12.72 -5.89
C GLU A 143 14.79 13.20 -6.39
N LEU A 144 13.70 12.61 -5.89
CA LEU A 144 12.34 13.02 -6.24
C LEU A 144 12.08 14.49 -5.89
N LEU A 145 12.47 14.92 -4.69
CA LEU A 145 12.28 16.30 -4.23
C LEU A 145 13.07 17.30 -5.10
N GLN A 146 14.30 16.94 -5.48
CA GLN A 146 15.10 17.77 -6.39
C GLN A 146 14.46 17.89 -7.77
N THR A 147 13.92 16.79 -8.32
CA THR A 147 13.17 16.83 -9.58
C THR A 147 11.93 17.72 -9.47
N ALA A 148 11.16 17.61 -8.39
CA ALA A 148 9.97 18.42 -8.17
C ALA A 148 10.30 19.92 -8.09
N LEU A 149 11.39 20.29 -7.40
CA LEU A 149 11.87 21.67 -7.31
C LEU A 149 12.35 22.21 -8.66
N ALA A 150 13.02 21.38 -9.47
CA ALA A 150 13.48 21.77 -10.80
C ALA A 150 12.31 22.04 -11.77
N SER A 151 11.24 21.25 -11.68
CA SER A 151 10.03 21.42 -12.51
C SER A 151 9.13 22.59 -12.11
N SER A 152 9.41 23.26 -10.98
CA SER A 152 8.66 24.42 -10.48
C SER A 152 9.27 25.78 -10.90
N LYS A 153 10.39 25.76 -11.63
CA LYS A 153 11.03 26.95 -12.23
C LYS A 153 10.66 27.07 -13.70
#